data_AF-G7W8H7-F1
#
_entry.id   AF-G7W8H7-F1
#
_cell.length_a   1.000
_cell.length_b   1.000
_cell.length_c   1.000
_cell.angle_alpha   90.00
_cell.angle_beta   90.00
_cell.angle_gamma   90.00
#
_symmetry.space_group_name_H-M   'P 1'
#
loop_
_entity.id
_entity.type
_entity.pdbx_description
1 polymer ?
#
loop_
_entity_poly.entity_id
_entity_poly.type
_entity_poly.pdbx_seq_one_letter_code
_entity_poly.pdbx_strand_id
1 'polypeptide(L)' 'MKRTEILLRQRERLLTNVLESKENRAKWLTELMDIDDEIEEMEKKRQRAERRCVLNAV' A
#
# COMPACT_ATOMS: atom_id res chain seq x y z
N MET A 1 -5.48 -13.35 6.47
CA MET A 1 -5.27 -12.21 5.54
C MET A 1 -3.86 -11.69 5.73
N LYS A 2 -3.15 -11.45 4.63
CA LYS A 2 -1.84 -10.76 4.66
C LYS A 2 -2.07 -9.26 4.89
N ARG A 3 -1.13 -8.56 5.53
CA ARG A 3 -1.21 -7.09 5.75
C ARG A 3 -1.48 -6.33 4.45
N THR A 4 -0.86 -6.74 3.35
CA THR A 4 -1.06 -6.17 2.00
C THR A 4 -2.50 -6.29 1.53
N GLU A 5 -3.18 -7.40 1.78
CA GLU A 5 -4.60 -7.58 1.39
C GLU A 5 -5.52 -6.64 2.17
N ILE A 6 -5.20 -6.39 3.44
CA ILE A 6 -5.95 -5.44 4.27
C ILE A 6 -5.79 -4.02 3.72
N LEU A 7 -4.56 -3.63 3.40
CA LEU A 7 -4.24 -2.33 2.82
C LEU A 7 -4.92 -2.12 1.47
N LEU A 8 -4.91 -3.12 0.58
CA LEU A 8 -5.60 -3.05 -0.71
C LEU A 8 -7.12 -2.82 -0.54
N ARG A 9 -7.77 -3.53 0.40
CA ARG A 9 -9.19 -3.29 0.71
C ARG A 9 -9.46 -1.93 1.37
N GLN A 10 -8.48 -1.37 2.09
CA GLN A 10 -8.60 0.00 2.64
C GLN A 10 -8.48 1.04 1.53
N ARG A 11 -7.52 0.84 0.61
CA ARG A 11 -7.31 1.66 -0.59
C ARG A 11 -8.56 1.73 -1.46
N GLU A 12 -9.19 0.59 -1.74
CA GLU A 12 -10.42 0.51 -2.53
C GLU A 12 -11.56 1.31 -1.89
N ARG A 13 -11.75 1.19 -0.57
CA ARG A 13 -12.76 1.95 0.17
C ARG A 13 -12.51 3.47 0.13
N LEU A 14 -11.25 3.89 0.25
CA LEU A 14 -10.89 5.30 0.16
C LEU A 14 -11.08 5.87 -1.25
N LEU A 15 -10.78 5.09 -2.29
CA LEU A 15 -11.04 5.49 -3.66
C LEU A 15 -12.54 5.72 -3.91
N THR A 16 -13.41 4.86 -3.38
CA THR A 16 -14.87 5.09 -3.42
C THR A 16 -15.23 6.41 -2.74
N ASN A 17 -14.69 6.68 -1.55
CA ASN A 17 -14.95 7.94 -0.83
C ASN A 17 -14.45 9.18 -1.59
N VAL A 18 -13.30 9.11 -2.25
CA VAL A 18 -12.75 10.21 -3.08
C VAL A 18 -13.64 10.51 -4.28
N LEU A 19 -14.24 9.48 -4.89
CA LEU A 19 -15.08 9.62 -6.07
C LEU A 19 -16.51 10.09 -5.71
N GLU A 20 -17.07 9.58 -4.61
CA GLU A 20 -18.46 9.84 -4.22
C GLU A 20 -18.61 11.08 -3.33
N SER A 21 -17.60 11.45 -2.54
CA SER A 21 -17.65 12.60 -1.64
C SER A 21 -16.54 13.61 -1.91
N LYS A 22 -16.92 14.81 -2.37
CA LYS A 22 -16.00 15.95 -2.53
C LYS A 22 -15.63 16.60 -1.20
N GLU A 23 -16.44 16.41 -0.15
CA GLU A 23 -16.09 16.83 1.20
C GLU A 23 -14.96 15.95 1.73
N ASN A 24 -13.97 16.58 2.37
CA ASN A 24 -12.79 15.91 2.91
C ASN A 24 -11.91 15.21 1.87
N ARG A 25 -11.99 15.58 0.57
CA ARG A 25 -11.12 15.03 -0.49
C ARG A 25 -9.64 15.09 -0.14
N ALA A 26 -9.18 16.19 0.45
CA ALA A 26 -7.79 16.33 0.88
C ALA A 26 -7.40 15.25 1.91
N LYS A 27 -8.26 15.01 2.91
CA LYS A 27 -8.07 13.95 3.91
C LYS A 27 -7.98 12.57 3.27
N TRP A 28 -8.91 12.25 2.36
CA TRP A 28 -8.92 10.94 1.70
C TRP A 28 -7.73 10.73 0.78
N LEU A 29 -7.26 11.79 0.10
CA LEU A 29 -6.04 11.72 -0.69
C LEU A 29 -4.79 11.54 0.19
N THR A 30 -4.71 12.19 1.35
CA THR A 30 -3.63 11.97 2.31
C THR A 30 -3.62 10.53 2.81
N GLU A 31 -4.76 10.01 3.28
CA GLU A 31 -4.86 8.61 3.73
C GLU A 31 -4.53 7.60 2.62
N LEU A 32 -4.87 7.91 1.36
CA LEU A 32 -4.52 7.08 0.21
C LEU A 32 -3.01 7.05 -0.05
N MET A 33 -2.33 8.20 0.07
CA MET A 33 -0.88 8.32 -0.08
C MET A 33 -0.14 7.52 1.00
N ASP A 34 -0.59 7.61 2.26
CA ASP A 34 -0.01 6.85 3.38
C ASP A 34 -0.10 5.32 3.13
N ILE A 35 -1.21 4.85 2.55
CA ILE A 35 -1.41 3.43 2.21
C ILE A 35 -0.52 3.01 1.04
N ASP A 36 -0.44 3.83 -0.01
CA ASP A 36 0.38 3.52 -1.18
C ASP A 36 1.88 3.46 -0.80
N ASP A 37 2.35 4.36 0.07
CA ASP A 37 3.71 4.33 0.62
C ASP A 37 3.99 3.06 1.45
N GLU A 38 3.05 2.62 2.30
CA GLU A 38 3.21 1.39 3.09
C GLU A 38 3.28 0.15 2.18
N ILE A 39 2.45 0.09 1.13
CA ILE A 39 2.48 -0.99 0.15
C ILE A 39 3.82 -1.03 -0.59
N GLU A 40 4.31 0.13 -1.05
CA GLU A 40 5.58 0.25 -1.76
C GLU A 40 6.76 -0.20 -0.86
N GLU A 41 6.79 0.22 0.40
CA GLU A 41 7.83 -0.18 1.35
C GLU A 41 7.80 -1.68 1.65
N MET A 42 6.62 -2.29 1.75
CA MET A 42 6.51 -3.75 1.90
C MET A 42 7.01 -4.50 0.65
N GLU A 43 6.74 -3.98 -0.55
CA GLU A 43 7.23 -4.55 -1.79
C GLU A 43 8.76 -4.42 -1.91
N LYS A 44 9.32 -3.26 -1.58
CA LYS A 44 10.78 -3.05 -1.49
C LYS A 44 11.42 -4.01 -0.50
N LYS A 45 10.83 -4.21 0.68
CA LYS A 45 11.33 -5.18 1.68
C LYS A 45 11.29 -6.60 1.14
N ARG A 46 10.21 -7.00 0.44
CA ARG A 46 10.09 -8.31 -0.21
C ARG A 46 11.20 -8.51 -1.25
N GLN A 47 11.39 -7.55 -2.14
CA GLN A 47 12.45 -7.60 -3.16
C GLN A 47 13.85 -7.66 -2.54
N ARG A 48 14.12 -6.90 -1.47
CA ARG A 48 15.40 -6.96 -0.75
C ARG A 48 15.64 -8.32 -0.11
N ALA A 49 14.59 -8.94 0.45
CA ALA A 49 14.67 -10.28 1.02
C ALA A 49 14.93 -11.35 -0.06
N GLU A 50 14.24 -11.25 -1.20
CA GLU A 50 14.44 -12.13 -2.37
C GLU A 50 15.88 -12.01 -2.90
N ARG A 51 16.40 -10.79 -3.10
CA ARG A 51 17.79 -10.56 -3.53
C ARG A 51 18.81 -11.15 -2.57
N ARG A 52 18.59 -11.01 -1.26
CA ARG A 52 19.47 -11.58 -0.22
C ARG A 52 19.48 -13.11 -0.27
N CYS A 53 18.33 -13.73 -0.52
CA CYS A 53 18.22 -15.19 -0.62
C CYS A 53 19.01 -15.73 -1.82
N VAL A 54 18.92 -15.06 -2.97
CA VAL A 54 19.69 -15.43 -4.18
C VAL A 54 21.20 -15.28 -3.96
N LEU A 55 21.64 -14.20 -3.32
CA LEU A 55 23.06 -13.96 -3.01
C LEU A 55 23.67 -14.98 -2.05
N ASN A 56 22.88 -15.55 -1.15
CA ASN A 56 23.33 -16.57 -0.19
C ASN A 56 23.24 -18.01 -0.74
N ALA A 57 22.69 -18.20 -1.94
CA ALA A 57 22.52 -19.49 -2.59
C ALA A 57 23.59 -19.78 -3.67
N VAL A 58 24.52 -18.85 -3.88
CA VAL A 58 25.70 -18.94 -4.77
C VAL A 58 26.96 -18.97 -3.92
#